data_AF-A0A940RR46-F1
#
_entry.id   AF-A0A940RR46-F1
#
_cell.length_a   1.000
_cell.length_b   1.000
_cell.length_c   1.000
_cell.angle_alpha   90.00
_cell.angle_beta   90.00
_cell.angle_gamma   90.00
#
_symmetry.space_group_name_H-M   'P 1'
#
loop_
_entity.id
_entity.type
_entity.pdbx_description
1 polymer ?
#
loop_
_entity_poly.entity_id
_entity_poly.type
_entity_poly.pdbx_seq_one_letter_code
_entity_poly.pdbx_strand_id
1 'polypeptide(L)'
;DMHHGPWLQRCRGQVDGALAALEAHCIERAGAEWLVEDRMTQADITFACACTFAREAVPFDLSPYPALLARLDRYESLPVFRQFHVAFDAPTN
;
A
#
# COMPACT_ATOMS: atom_id res chain seq x y z
N ASP A 1 14.46 26.77 -0.26
CA ASP A 1 14.62 25.51 0.49
C ASP A 1 13.38 25.30 1.33
N MET A 2 12.35 24.64 0.78
CA MET A 2 10.96 24.76 1.28
C MET A 2 10.34 23.44 1.75
N HIS A 3 11.17 22.51 2.25
CA HIS A 3 10.69 21.37 3.02
C HIS A 3 11.44 21.33 4.36
N HIS A 4 10.83 21.92 5.38
CA HIS A 4 11.38 21.92 6.73
C HIS A 4 11.38 20.48 7.28
N GLY A 5 12.56 19.94 7.61
CA GLY A 5 12.77 18.57 8.11
C GLY A 5 11.74 18.07 9.15
N PRO A 6 11.26 18.88 10.10
CA PRO A 6 10.22 18.47 11.05
C PRO A 6 8.90 18.03 10.39
N TRP A 7 8.51 18.67 9.27
CA TRP A 7 7.30 18.28 8.55
C TRP A 7 7.47 16.91 7.86
N LEU A 8 8.62 16.68 7.22
CA LEU A 8 8.94 15.39 6.59
C LEU A 8 8.98 14.25 7.62
N GLN A 9 9.57 14.51 8.80
CA GLN A 9 9.60 13.54 9.88
C GLN A 9 8.18 13.18 10.36
N ARG A 10 7.33 14.20 10.54
CA ARG A 10 5.93 13.99 10.91
C ARG A 10 5.18 13.17 9.85
N CYS A 11 5.33 13.51 8.57
CA CYS A 11 4.71 12.79 7.47
C CYS A 11 5.17 11.32 7.42
N ARG A 12 6.47 11.05 7.63
CA ARG A 12 6.99 9.67 7.70
C ARG A 12 6.34 8.89 8.84
N GLY A 13 6.28 9.47 10.05
CA GLY A 13 5.59 8.81 11.17
C GLY A 13 4.10 8.54 10.92
N GLN A 14 3.41 9.41 10.17
CA GLN A 14 2.03 9.17 9.76
C GLN A 14 1.90 8.01 8.77
N VAL A 15 2.83 7.89 7.80
CA VAL A 15 2.85 6.76 6.87
C VAL A 15 3.14 5.46 7.61
N ASP A 16 4.17 5.43 8.47
CA ASP A 16 4.53 4.23 9.23
C ASP A 16 3.36 3.77 10.12
N GLY A 17 2.66 4.71 10.76
CA GLY A 17 1.46 4.40 11.55
C GLY A 17 0.31 3.86 10.71
N ALA A 18 0.09 4.39 9.51
CA ALA A 18 -0.93 3.90 8.59
C ALA A 18 -0.61 2.48 8.09
N LEU A 19 0.65 2.22 7.70
CA LEU A 19 1.10 0.89 7.27
C LEU A 19 0.99 -0.13 8.40
N ALA A 20 1.33 0.24 9.64
CA ALA A 20 1.16 -0.61 10.80
C ALA A 20 -0.31 -0.97 11.07
N ALA A 21 -1.23 -0.01 10.91
CA ALA A 21 -2.66 -0.27 11.05
C ALA A 21 -3.19 -1.21 9.94
N LEU A 22 -2.73 -1.03 8.70
CA LEU A 22 -3.08 -1.90 7.58
C LEU A 22 -2.51 -3.32 7.75
N GLU A 23 -1.28 -3.45 8.26
CA GLU A 23 -0.67 -4.73 8.61
C GLU A 23 -1.53 -5.48 9.64
N ALA A 24 -1.88 -4.82 10.74
CA ALA A 24 -2.73 -5.39 11.78
C ALA A 24 -4.08 -5.86 11.22
N HIS A 25 -4.69 -5.06 10.33
CA HIS A 25 -5.94 -5.41 9.66
C HIS A 25 -5.79 -6.60 8.71
N CYS A 26 -4.68 -6.69 7.97
CA CYS A 26 -4.38 -7.84 7.12
C CYS A 26 -4.19 -9.13 7.93
N ILE A 27 -3.58 -9.04 9.11
CA ILE A 27 -3.43 -10.15 10.05
C ILE A 27 -4.80 -10.60 10.57
N GLU A 28 -5.64 -9.66 11.04
CA GLU A 28 -6.99 -9.96 11.51
C GLU A 28 -7.84 -10.67 10.44
N ARG A 29 -7.64 -10.26 9.18
CA ARG A 29 -8.37 -10.77 8.01
C ARG A 29 -7.62 -11.87 7.26
N ALA A 30 -6.64 -12.53 7.85
CA ALA A 30 -5.77 -13.51 7.16
C ALA A 30 -6.54 -14.63 6.44
N GLY A 31 -7.66 -15.09 7.00
CA GLY A 31 -8.51 -16.12 6.39
C GLY A 31 -9.52 -15.62 5.35
N ALA A 32 -9.65 -14.31 5.17
CA ALA A 32 -10.65 -13.71 4.28
C ALA A 32 -10.04 -13.30 2.93
N GLU A 33 -10.77 -13.56 1.86
CA GLU A 33 -10.36 -13.18 0.50
C GLU A 33 -10.32 -11.66 0.29
N TRP A 34 -11.11 -10.89 1.05
CA TRP A 34 -11.16 -9.42 0.92
C TRP A 34 -11.02 -8.74 2.29
N LEU A 35 -10.65 -7.47 2.29
CA LEU A 35 -10.31 -6.71 3.50
C LEU A 35 -11.51 -6.50 4.43
N VAL A 36 -12.73 -6.42 3.90
CA VAL A 36 -13.90 -6.03 4.69
C VAL A 36 -15.03 -7.05 4.56
N GLU A 37 -15.52 -7.27 3.35
CA GLU A 37 -16.66 -8.15 3.06
C GLU A 37 -16.21 -9.48 2.43
N ASP A 38 -17.15 -10.25 1.92
CA ASP A 38 -16.91 -11.49 1.17
C ASP A 38 -16.73 -11.25 -0.34
N ARG A 39 -16.59 -10.00 -0.75
CA ARG A 39 -16.33 -9.57 -2.13
C ARG A 39 -15.38 -8.38 -2.17
N MET A 40 -14.75 -8.15 -3.33
CA MET A 40 -13.92 -6.97 -3.55
C MET A 40 -14.75 -5.69 -3.37
N THR A 41 -14.18 -4.75 -2.62
CA THR A 41 -14.74 -3.42 -2.35
C THR A 41 -13.74 -2.33 -2.73
N GLN A 42 -14.16 -1.07 -2.60
CA GLN A 42 -13.26 0.07 -2.77
C GLN A 42 -12.06 0.03 -1.81
N ALA A 43 -12.20 -0.59 -0.62
CA ALA A 43 -11.11 -0.72 0.34
C ALA A 43 -9.96 -1.55 -0.24
N ASP A 44 -10.26 -2.64 -0.93
CA ASP A 44 -9.28 -3.52 -1.56
C ASP A 44 -8.54 -2.83 -2.71
N ILE A 45 -9.29 -2.11 -3.55
CA ILE A 45 -8.74 -1.34 -4.68
C ILE A 45 -7.83 -0.22 -4.16
N THR A 46 -8.31 0.54 -3.19
CA THR A 46 -7.55 1.65 -2.59
C THR A 46 -6.29 1.15 -1.91
N PHE A 47 -6.39 0.06 -1.15
CA PHE A 47 -5.26 -0.59 -0.49
C PHE A 47 -4.19 -0.97 -1.51
N ALA A 48 -4.56 -1.70 -2.57
CA ALA A 48 -3.61 -2.14 -3.58
C ALA A 48 -2.92 -0.93 -4.24
N CYS A 49 -3.70 0.02 -4.79
CA CYS A 49 -3.15 1.19 -5.47
C CYS A 49 -2.25 2.04 -4.56
N ALA A 50 -2.66 2.28 -3.31
CA ALA A 50 -1.90 3.09 -2.37
C ALA A 50 -0.58 2.41 -1.96
N CYS A 51 -0.58 1.10 -1.72
CA CYS A 51 0.62 0.36 -1.34
C CYS A 51 1.59 0.21 -2.52
N THR A 52 1.09 -0.07 -3.74
CA THR A 52 1.91 -0.07 -4.95
C THR A 52 2.56 1.29 -5.16
N PHE A 53 1.80 2.39 -5.04
CA PHE A 53 2.34 3.74 -5.16
C PHE A 53 3.38 4.06 -4.06
N ALA A 54 3.12 3.67 -2.81
CA ALA A 54 4.06 3.86 -1.71
C ALA A 54 5.39 3.14 -1.97
N ARG A 55 5.34 1.93 -2.55
CA ARG A 55 6.51 1.12 -2.91
C ARG A 55 7.26 1.65 -4.14
N GLU A 56 6.55 2.03 -5.20
CA GLU A 56 7.16 2.39 -6.48
C GLU A 56 7.56 3.87 -6.58
N ALA A 57 6.69 4.78 -6.14
CA ALA A 57 6.88 6.22 -6.33
C ALA A 57 7.57 6.93 -5.16
N VAL A 58 7.35 6.45 -3.92
CA VAL A 58 7.87 7.08 -2.68
C VAL A 58 8.96 6.24 -1.98
N PRO A 59 9.51 5.25 -2.69
CA PRO A 59 10.17 4.04 -2.17
C PRO A 59 10.08 3.79 -0.65
N PHE A 60 8.88 3.63 -0.11
CA PHE A 60 8.72 3.16 1.28
C PHE A 60 9.08 1.68 1.38
N ASP A 61 9.84 1.33 2.40
CA ASP A 61 10.14 -0.07 2.73
C ASP A 61 8.90 -0.73 3.36
N LEU A 62 8.31 -1.66 2.61
CA LEU A 62 7.16 -2.43 3.09
C LEU A 62 7.57 -3.75 3.76
N SER A 63 8.86 -4.11 3.77
CA SER A 63 9.35 -5.36 4.37
C SER A 63 9.01 -5.54 5.86
N PRO A 64 8.83 -4.48 6.68
CA PRO A 64 8.35 -4.64 8.06
C PRO A 64 6.88 -5.08 8.18
N TYR A 65 6.11 -5.09 7.09
CA TYR A 65 4.67 -5.34 7.06
C TYR A 65 4.35 -6.58 6.18
N PRO A 66 4.69 -7.80 6.63
CA PRO A 66 4.61 -9.00 5.81
C PRO A 66 3.18 -9.43 5.45
N ALA A 67 2.18 -9.23 6.31
CA ALA A 67 0.80 -9.59 5.98
C ALA A 67 0.20 -8.63 4.94
N LEU A 68 0.55 -7.35 5.04
CA LEU A 68 0.25 -6.30 4.06
C LEU A 68 0.87 -6.67 2.70
N LEU A 69 2.15 -7.02 2.68
CA LEU A 69 2.83 -7.45 1.46
C LEU A 69 2.17 -8.68 0.83
N ALA A 70 1.91 -9.72 1.62
CA ALA A 70 1.25 -10.93 1.11
C ALA A 70 -0.16 -10.63 0.55
N ARG A 71 -0.90 -9.72 1.19
CA ARG A 71 -2.20 -9.25 0.71
C ARG A 71 -2.06 -8.48 -0.61
N LEU A 72 -1.09 -7.57 -0.69
CA LEU A 72 -0.80 -6.78 -1.88
C LEU A 72 -0.41 -7.67 -3.06
N ASP A 73 0.55 -8.58 -2.86
CA ASP A 73 1.03 -9.50 -3.89
C ASP A 73 -0.11 -10.36 -4.46
N ARG A 74 -1.02 -10.81 -3.58
CA ARG A 74 -2.21 -11.55 -4.02
C ARG A 74 -3.12 -10.66 -4.87
N TYR A 75 -3.39 -9.42 -4.48
CA TYR A 75 -4.21 -8.51 -5.28
C TYR A 75 -3.55 -8.18 -6.61
N GLU A 76 -2.26 -7.86 -6.63
CA GLU A 76 -1.48 -7.60 -7.85
C GLU A 76 -1.41 -8.81 -8.80
N SER A 77 -1.61 -10.03 -8.29
CA SER A 77 -1.69 -11.24 -9.12
C SER A 77 -3.02 -11.40 -9.88
N LEU A 78 -4.09 -10.72 -9.45
CA LEU A 78 -5.41 -10.82 -10.07
C LEU A 78 -5.41 -10.19 -11.48
N PRO A 79 -6.13 -10.78 -12.47
CA PRO A 79 -6.16 -10.26 -13.84
C PRO A 79 -6.55 -8.78 -13.93
N VAL A 80 -7.50 -8.32 -13.10
CA VAL A 80 -7.96 -6.92 -13.12
C VAL A 80 -6.86 -5.95 -12.72
N PHE A 81 -6.06 -6.27 -11.69
CA PHE A 81 -4.97 -5.41 -11.26
C PHE A 81 -3.82 -5.43 -12.28
N ARG A 82 -3.49 -6.61 -12.82
CA ARG A 82 -2.46 -6.74 -13.87
C ARG A 82 -2.83 -5.99 -15.15
N GLN A 83 -4.10 -5.96 -15.52
CA GLN A 83 -4.57 -5.28 -16.72
C GLN A 83 -4.44 -3.75 -16.63
N PHE A 84 -4.65 -3.19 -15.44
CA PHE A 84 -4.68 -1.73 -15.24
C PHE A 84 -3.45 -1.18 -14.50
N HIS A 85 -2.47 -2.03 -14.15
CA HIS A 85 -1.20 -1.57 -13.59
C HIS A 85 -0.42 -0.75 -14.62
N VAL A 86 0.09 0.38 -14.16
CA VAL A 86 1.02 1.24 -14.89
C VAL A 86 2.18 1.47 -13.95
N ALA A 87 3.38 1.05 -14.36
CA ALA A 87 4.59 1.29 -13.58
C ALA A 87 4.79 2.78 -13.36
N PHE A 88 5.24 3.16 -12.17
CA PHE A 88 5.56 4.56 -11.89
C PHE A 88 6.63 5.08 -12.86
N ASP A 89 6.29 6.16 -13.58
CA ASP A 89 7.18 6.88 -14.49
C ASP A 89 7.49 8.27 -13.90
N ALA A 90 8.74 8.46 -13.45
CA ALA A 90 9.16 9.69 -12.81
C ALA A 90 9.34 10.81 -13.87
N PRO A 91 8.95 12.06 -13.57
CA PRO A 91 9.19 13.17 -14.49
C PRO A 91 10.67 13.28 -14.85
N THR A 92 10.99 13.29 -16.14
CA THR A 92 12.33 13.61 -16.64
C THR A 92 12.43 15.12 -16.83
N ASN A 93 13.39 15.75 -16.14
CA ASN A 93 13.73 17.17 -16.31
C ASN A 93 14.63 17.38 -17.52
#